data_AF-A0A2N3B7B5-F1
#
_entry.id   AF-A0A2N3B7B5-F1
#
_cell.length_a   1.000
_cell.length_b   1.000
_cell.length_c   1.000
_cell.angle_alpha   90.00
_cell.angle_beta   90.00
_cell.angle_gamma   90.00
#
_symmetry.space_group_name_H-M   'P 1'
#
loop_
_entity.id
_entity.type
_entity.pdbx_description
1 polymer ?
#
loop_
_entity_poly.entity_id
_entity_poly.type
_entity_poly.pdbx_seq_one_letter_code
_entity_poly.pdbx_strand_id
1 'polypeptide(L)'
;PSASMRREGTWPVPPLYGPGYSAIWKSLYDRFGLDFAASLDTRQPDEYWERYLYFNAGWFFYRDPQAFGQRFEDFATSVKADPPDELACQSLDPWLDQVTLPLVIHSFGGGRPGTGLSGLDAEVSCHYRALPLLYARESDRVVETLEALAAPNPVKRLLRDYDPIRKLVYQGKGRKLRALFDRNDLPAREQVLRNRIKAAGFWMR
;
A
#
# COMPACT_ATOMS: atom_id res chain seq x y z
N PRO A 1 13.00 9.86 6.68
CA PRO A 1 12.08 9.41 5.60
C PRO A 1 10.88 8.68 6.22
N SER A 2 9.80 8.52 5.48
CA SER A 2 8.62 7.77 5.94
C SER A 2 7.78 7.29 4.75
N ALA A 3 6.79 6.46 5.01
CA ALA A 3 5.78 6.02 4.05
C ALA A 3 4.37 6.03 4.64
N SER A 4 3.39 5.82 3.76
CA SER A 4 1.96 5.70 4.04
C SER A 4 1.65 4.59 5.04
N MET A 5 0.79 4.91 6.02
CA MET A 5 0.24 3.98 7.00
C MET A 5 -1.09 3.37 6.55
N ARG A 6 -1.58 3.66 5.33
CA ARG A 6 -2.71 2.93 4.72
C ARG A 6 -2.23 1.57 4.22
N ARG A 7 -2.11 0.63 5.17
CA ARG A 7 -1.58 -0.72 4.96
C ARG A 7 -2.50 -1.78 5.57
N GLU A 8 -2.38 -3.00 5.07
CA GLU A 8 -3.03 -4.21 5.58
C GLU A 8 -1.94 -5.25 5.84
N GLY A 9 -2.13 -6.15 6.81
CA GLY A 9 -1.18 -7.24 7.11
C GLY A 9 -1.12 -8.33 6.03
N THR A 10 -0.65 -7.98 4.84
CA THR A 10 -0.55 -8.89 3.68
C THR A 10 0.75 -9.70 3.64
N TRP A 11 1.76 -9.27 4.40
CA TRP A 11 3.05 -9.94 4.55
C TRP A 11 3.69 -9.53 5.88
N PRO A 12 4.47 -10.40 6.55
CA PRO A 12 4.66 -11.81 6.25
C PRO A 12 3.41 -12.64 6.62
N VAL A 13 3.40 -13.89 6.17
CA VAL A 13 2.39 -14.89 6.53
C VAL A 13 3.11 -16.00 7.29
N PRO A 14 3.26 -15.88 8.63
CA PRO A 14 3.96 -16.88 9.41
C PRO A 14 3.34 -18.28 9.25
N PRO A 15 4.15 -19.34 9.07
CA PRO A 15 3.66 -20.71 9.05
C PRO A 15 3.20 -21.14 10.45
N LEU A 16 2.40 -22.21 10.52
CA LEU A 16 1.95 -22.79 11.80
C LEU A 16 3.13 -23.29 12.66
N TYR A 17 4.14 -23.86 12.00
CA TYR A 17 5.38 -24.31 12.60
C TYR A 17 6.53 -23.61 11.88
N GLY A 18 7.27 -22.76 12.59
CA GLY A 18 8.37 -22.00 12.02
C GLY A 18 8.49 -20.60 12.62
N PRO A 19 9.18 -19.68 11.93
CA PRO A 19 9.44 -18.34 12.42
C PRO A 19 8.14 -17.51 12.48
N GLY A 20 7.95 -16.82 13.60
CA GLY A 20 6.91 -15.81 13.76
C GLY A 20 7.25 -14.48 13.07
N TYR A 21 6.37 -13.49 13.19
CA TYR A 21 6.60 -12.14 12.68
C TYR A 21 7.91 -11.53 13.22
N SER A 22 8.19 -11.68 14.52
CA SER A 22 9.41 -11.13 15.13
C SER A 22 10.66 -11.69 14.49
N ALA A 23 10.74 -13.01 14.32
CA ALA A 23 11.90 -13.68 13.75
C ALA A 23 12.13 -13.28 12.28
N ILE A 24 11.06 -13.26 11.48
CA ILE A 24 11.12 -12.88 10.05
C ILE A 24 11.61 -11.44 9.89
N TRP A 25 11.06 -10.49 10.64
CA TRP A 25 11.51 -9.11 10.54
C TRP A 25 12.91 -8.92 11.11
N LYS A 26 13.23 -9.55 12.25
CA LYS A 26 14.55 -9.42 12.85
C LYS A 26 15.67 -9.90 11.91
N SER A 27 15.49 -11.03 11.23
CA SER A 27 16.53 -11.55 10.32
C SER A 27 16.84 -10.59 9.17
N LEU A 28 15.82 -9.89 8.66
CA LEU A 28 16.01 -8.82 7.67
C LEU A 28 16.76 -7.60 8.23
N TYR A 29 16.48 -7.20 9.47
CA TYR A 29 17.18 -6.08 10.10
C TYR A 29 18.64 -6.44 10.42
N ASP A 30 18.87 -7.63 10.97
CA ASP A 30 20.20 -8.15 11.29
C ASP A 30 21.08 -8.19 10.03
N ARG A 31 20.52 -8.63 8.90
CA ARG A 31 21.22 -8.70 7.61
C ARG A 31 21.81 -7.36 7.15
N PHE A 32 21.11 -6.26 7.41
CA PHE A 32 21.56 -4.92 7.03
C PHE A 32 22.16 -4.13 8.20
N GLY A 33 22.40 -4.77 9.34
CA GLY A 33 22.96 -4.13 10.54
C GLY A 33 22.08 -3.02 11.11
N LEU A 34 20.75 -3.16 11.00
CA LEU A 34 19.77 -2.17 11.44
C LEU A 34 19.30 -2.44 12.87
N ASP A 35 19.00 -1.38 13.62
CA ASP A 35 18.41 -1.51 14.97
C ASP A 35 16.94 -1.95 14.90
N PHE A 36 16.71 -3.25 15.03
CA PHE A 36 15.35 -3.81 15.01
C PHE A 36 14.48 -3.28 16.15
N ALA A 37 15.03 -3.15 17.36
CA ALA A 37 14.26 -2.80 18.55
C ALA A 37 13.71 -1.37 18.46
N ALA A 38 14.49 -0.44 17.91
CA ALA A 38 14.07 0.95 17.69
C ALA A 38 12.91 1.08 16.67
N SER A 39 12.70 0.07 15.82
CA SER A 39 11.63 0.09 14.80
C SER A 39 10.26 -0.35 15.32
N LEU A 40 10.19 -0.97 16.50
CA LEU A 40 8.98 -1.62 17.01
C LEU A 40 7.96 -0.61 17.57
N ASP A 41 6.67 -0.89 17.38
CA ASP A 41 5.59 -0.22 18.11
C ASP A 41 5.21 -1.08 19.33
N THR A 42 5.75 -0.74 20.50
CA THR A 42 5.59 -1.54 21.72
C THR A 42 4.19 -1.51 22.32
N ARG A 43 3.30 -0.64 21.82
CA ARG A 43 1.88 -0.62 22.20
C ARG A 43 1.09 -1.78 21.60
N GLN A 44 1.63 -2.38 20.53
CA GLN A 44 1.05 -3.54 19.89
C GLN A 44 1.59 -4.82 20.53
N PRO A 45 0.76 -5.88 20.68
CA PRO A 45 1.20 -7.17 21.19
C PRO A 45 2.36 -7.74 20.37
N ASP A 46 3.20 -8.55 21.01
CA ASP A 46 4.16 -9.36 20.27
C ASP A 46 3.45 -10.28 19.28
N GLU A 47 4.11 -10.58 18.16
CA GLU A 47 3.55 -11.37 17.05
C GLU A 47 2.30 -10.77 16.37
N TYR A 48 2.00 -9.49 16.61
CA TYR A 48 1.00 -8.75 15.85
C TYR A 48 1.64 -7.92 14.73
N TRP A 49 1.13 -8.06 13.50
CA TRP A 49 1.76 -7.47 12.30
C TRP A 49 1.99 -5.95 12.38
N GLU A 50 1.13 -5.18 13.05
CA GLU A 50 1.28 -3.72 13.17
C GLU A 50 2.45 -3.29 14.06
N ARG A 51 2.91 -4.19 14.95
CA ARG A 51 4.08 -3.98 15.80
C ARG A 51 5.32 -3.69 14.97
N TYR A 52 5.44 -4.31 13.80
CA TYR A 52 6.60 -4.19 12.93
C TYR A 52 6.43 -3.05 11.91
N LEU A 53 7.55 -2.49 11.49
CA LEU A 53 7.56 -1.48 10.45
C LEU A 53 7.28 -2.16 9.10
N TYR A 54 6.09 -1.97 8.57
CA TYR A 54 5.64 -2.57 7.31
C TYR A 54 4.87 -1.55 6.47
N PHE A 55 4.96 -1.55 5.15
CA PHE A 55 4.27 -0.54 4.33
C PHE A 55 3.77 -1.16 3.02
N ASN A 56 2.53 -0.85 2.62
CA ASN A 56 1.92 -1.43 1.40
C ASN A 56 2.06 -0.54 0.15
N ALA A 57 3.05 0.36 0.14
CA ALA A 57 3.34 1.34 -0.90
C ALA A 57 2.11 2.21 -1.28
N GLY A 58 1.94 3.32 -0.54
CA GLY A 58 1.15 4.49 -0.96
C GLY A 58 2.11 5.60 -1.41
N TRP A 59 2.26 6.62 -0.57
CA TRP A 59 3.36 7.57 -0.67
C TRP A 59 4.57 7.11 0.15
N PHE A 60 5.77 7.55 -0.24
CA PHE A 60 6.98 7.55 0.57
C PHE A 60 7.86 8.72 0.14
N PHE A 61 8.76 9.17 1.03
CA PHE A 61 9.64 10.28 0.69
C PHE A 61 11.00 10.18 1.38
N TYR A 62 11.98 10.77 0.73
CA TYR A 62 13.29 11.10 1.29
C TYR A 62 13.85 12.33 0.58
N ARG A 63 14.80 13.02 1.21
CA ARG A 63 15.39 14.27 0.69
C ARG A 63 16.24 14.06 -0.57
N ASP A 64 16.81 12.87 -0.75
CA ASP A 64 17.68 12.52 -1.87
C ASP A 64 17.12 11.29 -2.59
N PRO A 65 16.46 11.46 -3.75
CA PRO A 65 15.86 10.36 -4.48
C PRO A 65 16.90 9.40 -5.06
N GLN A 66 18.10 9.87 -5.41
CA GLN A 66 19.14 9.01 -5.98
C GLN A 66 19.72 8.09 -4.91
N ALA A 67 20.06 8.64 -3.74
CA ALA A 67 20.53 7.82 -2.62
C ALA A 67 19.45 6.83 -2.14
N PHE A 68 18.18 7.24 -2.13
CA PHE A 68 17.08 6.34 -1.79
C PHE A 68 16.95 5.20 -2.80
N GLY A 69 16.95 5.52 -4.09
CA GLY A 69 16.84 4.54 -5.17
C GLY A 69 17.97 3.51 -5.15
N GLN A 70 19.22 3.97 -5.02
CA GLN A 70 20.38 3.07 -4.95
C GLN A 70 20.25 2.09 -3.78
N ARG A 71 19.96 2.60 -2.56
CA ARG A 71 19.85 1.73 -1.40
C ARG A 71 18.68 0.76 -1.50
N PHE A 72 17.57 1.20 -2.10
CA PHE A 72 16.43 0.35 -2.36
C PHE A 72 16.78 -0.80 -3.30
N GLU A 73 17.48 -0.51 -4.40
CA GLU A 73 17.96 -1.51 -5.35
C GLU A 73 18.93 -2.50 -4.68
N ASP A 74 19.90 -1.99 -3.92
CA ASP A 74 20.89 -2.80 -3.21
C ASP A 74 20.21 -3.79 -2.24
N PHE A 75 19.30 -3.28 -1.41
CA PHE A 75 18.61 -4.10 -0.41
C PHE A 75 17.64 -5.09 -1.05
N ALA A 76 16.85 -4.66 -2.04
CA ALA A 76 15.89 -5.53 -2.72
C ALA A 76 16.59 -6.66 -3.47
N THR A 77 17.68 -6.35 -4.18
CA THR A 77 18.45 -7.35 -4.92
C THR A 77 19.14 -8.32 -3.98
N SER A 78 19.70 -7.81 -2.86
CA SER A 78 20.28 -8.67 -1.82
C SER A 78 19.24 -9.64 -1.26
N VAL A 79 18.06 -9.17 -0.83
CA VAL A 79 16.98 -10.02 -0.28
C VAL A 79 16.49 -11.03 -1.31
N LYS A 80 16.35 -10.61 -2.57
CA LYS A 80 15.87 -11.48 -3.64
C LYS A 80 16.86 -12.59 -4.00
N ALA A 81 18.16 -12.28 -4.02
CA ALA A 81 19.19 -13.21 -4.47
C ALA A 81 19.49 -14.29 -3.42
N ASP A 82 19.43 -13.94 -2.15
CA ASP A 82 19.82 -14.80 -1.04
C ASP A 82 18.95 -14.46 0.19
N PRO A 83 17.69 -14.87 0.25
CA PRO A 83 16.82 -14.57 1.39
C PRO A 83 17.30 -15.32 2.65
N PRO A 84 17.19 -14.72 3.86
CA PRO A 84 17.45 -15.44 5.11
C PRO A 84 16.56 -16.68 5.27
N ASP A 85 17.03 -17.66 6.05
CA ASP A 85 16.30 -18.91 6.29
C ASP A 85 14.90 -18.69 6.86
N GLU A 86 14.68 -17.65 7.66
CA GLU A 86 13.35 -17.32 8.21
C GLU A 86 12.34 -16.95 7.12
N LEU A 87 12.81 -16.55 5.94
CA LEU A 87 11.98 -16.22 4.78
C LEU A 87 11.71 -17.44 3.89
N ALA A 88 12.19 -18.64 4.22
CA ALA A 88 12.07 -19.84 3.38
C ALA A 88 10.63 -20.18 2.96
N CYS A 89 9.64 -19.84 3.79
CA CYS A 89 8.21 -20.05 3.49
C CYS A 89 7.47 -18.77 3.04
N GLN A 90 8.18 -17.67 2.79
CA GLN A 90 7.58 -16.38 2.45
C GLN A 90 7.65 -16.11 0.95
N SER A 91 6.55 -15.63 0.36
CA SER A 91 6.59 -15.13 -1.02
C SER A 91 7.21 -13.74 -1.06
N LEU A 92 8.17 -13.54 -1.96
CA LEU A 92 8.72 -12.22 -2.30
C LEU A 92 8.03 -11.59 -3.53
N ASP A 93 7.23 -12.35 -4.28
CA ASP A 93 6.46 -11.84 -5.42
C ASP A 93 4.97 -11.79 -5.02
N PRO A 94 4.30 -10.61 -5.05
CA PRO A 94 4.75 -9.30 -5.53
C PRO A 94 5.24 -8.36 -4.42
N TRP A 95 5.73 -8.89 -3.29
CA TRP A 95 5.92 -8.13 -2.04
C TRP A 95 7.34 -7.61 -1.79
N LEU A 96 8.31 -7.89 -2.65
CA LEU A 96 9.71 -7.54 -2.43
C LEU A 96 9.91 -6.04 -2.12
N ASP A 97 9.13 -5.18 -2.76
CA ASP A 97 9.14 -3.74 -2.49
C ASP A 97 8.65 -3.41 -1.08
N GLN A 98 7.58 -4.07 -0.63
CA GLN A 98 7.01 -3.91 0.72
C GLN A 98 7.91 -4.49 1.81
N VAL A 99 8.63 -5.57 1.51
CA VAL A 99 9.66 -6.16 2.40
C VAL A 99 10.84 -5.20 2.55
N THR A 100 11.27 -4.57 1.46
CA THR A 100 12.49 -3.76 1.40
C THR A 100 12.26 -2.34 1.92
N LEU A 101 11.12 -1.73 1.61
CA LEU A 101 10.83 -0.31 1.91
C LEU A 101 11.04 0.06 3.39
N PRO A 102 10.57 -0.71 4.38
CA PRO A 102 10.83 -0.44 5.79
C PRO A 102 12.33 -0.39 6.14
N LEU A 103 13.11 -1.32 5.61
CA LEU A 103 14.55 -1.44 5.87
C LEU A 103 15.30 -0.23 5.32
N VAL A 104 14.96 0.19 4.10
CA VAL A 104 15.54 1.38 3.46
C VAL A 104 15.18 2.63 4.24
N ILE A 105 13.91 2.81 4.61
CA ILE A 105 13.48 3.94 5.44
C ILE A 105 14.26 3.98 6.75
N HIS A 106 14.39 2.85 7.44
CA HIS A 106 15.08 2.77 8.72
C HIS A 106 16.58 3.03 8.59
N SER A 107 17.23 2.55 7.52
CA SER A 107 18.66 2.80 7.25
C SER A 107 19.02 4.30 7.07
N PHE A 108 18.02 5.14 6.78
CA PHE A 108 18.16 6.60 6.68
C PHE A 108 17.65 7.32 7.94
N GLY A 109 17.50 6.60 9.06
CA GLY A 109 16.96 7.13 10.32
C GLY A 109 15.48 7.50 10.26
N GLY A 110 14.74 6.94 9.29
CA GLY A 110 13.30 7.11 9.15
C GLY A 110 12.49 6.08 9.93
N GLY A 111 11.17 6.22 9.91
CA GLY A 111 10.26 5.31 10.61
C GLY A 111 8.81 5.53 10.21
N ARG A 112 7.89 5.32 11.16
CA ARG A 112 6.46 5.64 11.00
C ARG A 112 6.28 7.17 10.88
N PRO A 113 5.28 7.64 10.12
CA PRO A 113 5.07 9.07 9.96
C PRO A 113 4.56 9.71 11.26
N GLY A 114 5.05 10.92 11.53
CA GLY A 114 4.52 11.77 12.59
C GLY A 114 3.13 12.33 12.26
N THR A 115 2.45 12.89 13.26
CA THR A 115 1.08 13.43 13.15
C THR A 115 0.94 14.52 12.09
N GLY A 116 2.01 15.28 11.82
CA GLY A 116 2.05 16.30 10.76
C GLY A 116 1.89 15.76 9.34
N LEU A 117 2.00 14.44 9.14
CA LEU A 117 1.84 13.79 7.84
C LEU A 117 0.53 13.00 7.73
N SER A 118 -0.32 13.02 8.75
CA SER A 118 -1.59 12.28 8.77
C SER A 118 -2.51 12.66 7.61
N GLY A 119 -2.45 13.91 7.14
CA GLY A 119 -3.21 14.38 5.98
C GLY A 119 -2.91 13.64 4.68
N LEU A 120 -1.69 13.09 4.49
CA LEU A 120 -1.32 12.37 3.26
C LEU A 120 -2.04 11.02 3.12
N ASP A 121 -2.45 10.42 4.25
CA ASP A 121 -3.28 9.22 4.27
C ASP A 121 -4.78 9.54 4.31
N ALA A 122 -5.15 10.82 4.39
CA ALA A 122 -6.51 11.29 4.54
C ALA A 122 -6.87 12.32 3.47
N GLU A 123 -7.00 13.59 3.85
CA GLU A 123 -7.65 14.61 3.02
C GLU A 123 -6.76 15.20 1.91
N VAL A 124 -5.43 15.08 2.03
CA VAL A 124 -4.47 15.75 1.13
C VAL A 124 -4.20 14.91 -0.12
N SER A 125 -4.15 13.59 0.01
CA SER A 125 -3.89 12.69 -1.11
C SER A 125 -4.74 11.44 -1.06
N CYS A 126 -5.03 10.89 -2.24
CA CYS A 126 -5.75 9.64 -2.39
C CYS A 126 -4.92 8.66 -3.23
N HIS A 127 -4.47 7.58 -2.59
CA HIS A 127 -3.80 6.48 -3.28
C HIS A 127 -4.81 5.37 -3.59
N TYR A 128 -4.84 4.94 -4.85
CA TYR A 128 -5.75 3.90 -5.30
C TYR A 128 -5.03 2.89 -6.20
N ARG A 129 -5.39 1.61 -6.03
CA ARG A 129 -4.83 0.49 -6.81
C ARG A 129 -5.59 0.22 -8.10
N ALA A 130 -6.90 0.47 -8.09
CA ALA A 130 -7.78 0.28 -9.22
C ALA A 130 -8.94 1.29 -9.14
N LEU A 131 -9.32 1.87 -10.28
CA LEU A 131 -10.38 2.88 -10.33
C LEU A 131 -11.75 2.37 -9.79
N PRO A 132 -12.16 1.10 -10.03
CA PRO A 132 -13.36 0.56 -9.38
C PRO A 132 -13.31 0.60 -7.84
N LEU A 133 -12.14 0.34 -7.23
CA LEU A 133 -12.00 0.40 -5.77
C LEU A 133 -12.12 1.84 -5.25
N LEU A 134 -11.57 2.81 -6.00
CA LEU A 134 -11.72 4.23 -5.66
C LEU A 134 -13.21 4.61 -5.56
N TYR A 135 -14.00 4.29 -6.58
CA TYR A 135 -15.44 4.55 -6.57
C TYR A 135 -16.19 3.79 -5.47
N ALA A 136 -15.73 2.58 -5.12
CA ALA A 136 -16.38 1.74 -4.11
C ALA A 136 -16.08 2.18 -2.68
N ARG A 137 -14.90 2.75 -2.38
CA ARG A 137 -14.48 2.99 -0.99
C ARG A 137 -14.22 4.44 -0.63
N GLU A 138 -13.73 5.28 -1.55
CA GLU A 138 -13.29 6.63 -1.20
C GLU A 138 -14.46 7.60 -0.98
N SER A 139 -14.20 8.75 -0.34
CA SER A 139 -15.21 9.76 -0.03
C SER A 139 -15.86 10.36 -1.28
N ASP A 140 -17.04 10.99 -1.13
CA ASP A 140 -17.71 11.65 -2.24
C ASP A 140 -16.84 12.75 -2.84
N ARG A 141 -16.14 13.51 -1.99
CA ARG A 141 -15.17 14.54 -2.40
C ARG A 141 -14.09 13.99 -3.33
N VAL A 142 -13.54 12.80 -3.07
CA VAL A 142 -12.52 12.19 -3.94
C VAL A 142 -13.09 11.87 -5.31
N VAL A 143 -14.30 11.28 -5.35
CA VAL A 143 -14.98 10.92 -6.61
C VAL A 143 -15.34 12.18 -7.41
N GLU A 144 -15.87 13.21 -6.75
CA GLU A 144 -16.19 14.49 -7.37
C GLU A 144 -14.96 15.19 -7.91
N THR A 145 -13.86 15.19 -7.15
CA THR A 145 -12.58 15.78 -7.58
C THR A 145 -12.05 15.06 -8.82
N LEU A 146 -12.06 13.72 -8.84
CA LEU A 146 -11.67 12.92 -9.99
C LEU A 146 -12.51 13.27 -11.23
N GLU A 147 -13.84 13.31 -11.08
CA GLU A 147 -14.76 13.59 -12.19
C GLU A 147 -14.59 15.04 -12.71
N ALA A 148 -14.40 16.01 -11.81
CA ALA A 148 -14.16 17.40 -12.16
C ALA A 148 -12.83 17.59 -12.89
N LEU A 149 -11.74 16.96 -12.43
CA LEU A 149 -10.44 17.02 -13.09
C LEU A 149 -10.45 16.35 -14.48
N ALA A 150 -11.25 15.30 -14.64
CA ALA A 150 -11.36 14.57 -15.89
C ALA A 150 -12.31 15.24 -16.91
N ALA A 151 -13.12 16.22 -16.50
CA ALA A 151 -14.15 16.84 -17.32
C ALA A 151 -13.65 17.72 -18.49
N PRO A 152 -12.59 18.54 -18.35
CA PRO A 152 -12.14 19.41 -19.43
C PRO A 152 -11.76 18.64 -20.70
N ASN A 153 -12.20 19.13 -21.87
CA ASN A 153 -11.97 18.47 -23.15
C ASN A 153 -10.49 18.11 -23.44
N PRO A 154 -9.49 18.97 -23.13
CA PRO A 154 -8.08 18.59 -23.29
C PRO A 154 -7.70 17.35 -22.48
N VAL A 155 -8.15 17.26 -21.22
CA VAL A 155 -7.91 16.11 -20.34
C VAL A 155 -8.66 14.88 -20.84
N LYS A 156 -9.93 15.05 -21.23
CA LYS A 156 -10.74 13.95 -21.80
C LYS A 156 -10.12 13.33 -23.04
N ARG A 157 -9.51 14.13 -23.91
CA ARG A 157 -8.81 13.60 -25.10
C ARG A 157 -7.64 12.69 -24.73
N LEU A 158 -6.96 12.95 -23.61
CA LEU A 158 -5.85 12.14 -23.11
C LEU A 158 -6.34 10.87 -22.39
N LEU A 159 -7.39 10.98 -21.59
CA LEU A 159 -7.80 9.89 -20.70
C LEU A 159 -8.81 8.91 -21.30
N ARG A 160 -9.55 9.30 -22.35
CA ARG A 160 -10.66 8.50 -22.89
C ARG A 160 -10.25 7.14 -23.45
N ASP A 161 -8.99 6.96 -23.81
CA ASP A 161 -8.51 5.69 -24.39
C ASP A 161 -8.21 4.65 -23.29
N TYR A 162 -8.07 5.08 -22.02
CA TYR A 162 -7.99 4.17 -20.89
C TYR A 162 -9.37 3.68 -20.47
N ASP A 163 -9.61 2.40 -20.70
CA ASP A 163 -10.92 1.76 -20.60
C ASP A 163 -11.64 1.95 -19.24
N PRO A 164 -10.97 1.84 -18.08
CA PRO A 164 -11.56 2.12 -16.79
C PRO A 164 -12.03 3.57 -16.64
N ILE A 165 -11.25 4.56 -17.07
CA ILE A 165 -11.68 5.97 -17.03
C ILE A 165 -12.85 6.19 -17.98
N ARG A 166 -12.76 5.68 -19.22
CA ARG A 166 -13.83 5.78 -20.21
C ARG A 166 -15.16 5.28 -19.68
N LYS A 167 -15.17 4.09 -19.07
CA LYS A 167 -16.39 3.45 -18.58
C LYS A 167 -16.87 4.06 -17.26
N LEU A 168 -15.98 4.23 -16.28
CA LEU A 168 -16.38 4.64 -14.94
C LEU A 168 -16.66 6.13 -14.85
N VAL A 169 -15.80 6.96 -15.45
CA VAL A 169 -15.91 8.42 -15.41
C VAL A 169 -16.82 8.91 -16.53
N TYR A 170 -16.46 8.69 -17.80
CA TYR A 170 -17.18 9.33 -18.92
C TYR A 170 -18.54 8.70 -19.27
N GLN A 171 -18.73 7.41 -19.03
CA GLN A 171 -20.02 6.72 -19.25
C GLN A 171 -20.86 6.61 -17.96
N GLY A 172 -20.41 7.21 -16.86
CA GLY A 172 -21.13 7.23 -15.58
C GLY A 172 -21.28 5.87 -14.88
N LYS A 173 -20.54 4.83 -15.31
CA LYS A 173 -20.61 3.52 -14.64
C LYS A 173 -20.01 3.53 -13.24
N GLY A 174 -19.13 4.49 -12.93
CA GLY A 174 -18.51 4.65 -11.62
C GLY A 174 -19.54 4.99 -10.54
N ARG A 175 -20.45 5.93 -10.83
CA ARG A 175 -21.58 6.25 -9.94
C ARG A 175 -22.53 5.07 -9.74
N LYS A 176 -22.78 4.28 -10.79
CA LYS A 176 -23.56 3.03 -10.70
C LYS A 176 -22.88 1.99 -9.80
N LEU A 177 -21.57 1.79 -9.94
CA LEU A 177 -20.79 0.94 -9.05
C LEU A 177 -20.85 1.46 -7.61
N ARG A 178 -20.69 2.77 -7.40
CA ARG A 178 -20.68 3.39 -6.07
C ARG A 178 -21.99 3.14 -5.33
N ALA A 179 -23.12 3.19 -6.03
CA ALA A 179 -24.45 2.91 -5.47
C ALA A 179 -24.64 1.46 -4.98
N LEU A 180 -23.74 0.53 -5.33
CA LEU A 180 -23.76 -0.83 -4.80
C LEU A 180 -23.32 -0.90 -3.33
N PHE A 181 -22.71 0.15 -2.78
CA PHE A 181 -22.11 0.14 -1.46
C PHE A 181 -22.80 1.15 -0.55
N ASP A 182 -23.21 0.70 0.63
CA ASP A 182 -23.62 1.61 1.70
C ASP A 182 -22.38 2.37 2.17
N ARG A 183 -22.47 3.71 2.13
CA ARG A 183 -21.36 4.60 2.49
C ARG A 183 -21.11 4.64 3.98
N ASN A 184 -22.15 4.38 4.78
CA ASN A 184 -22.08 4.38 6.24
C ASN A 184 -21.69 3.00 6.81
N ASP A 185 -21.74 1.95 5.98
CA ASP A 185 -21.41 0.58 6.36
C ASP A 185 -20.59 -0.12 5.26
N LEU A 186 -19.38 0.40 5.03
CA LEU A 186 -18.46 -0.22 4.09
C LEU A 186 -17.80 -1.46 4.69
N PRO A 187 -17.67 -2.56 3.92
CA PRO A 187 -16.85 -3.70 4.33
C PRO A 187 -15.42 -3.28 4.70
N ALA A 188 -14.95 -3.69 5.88
CA ALA A 188 -13.60 -3.38 6.35
C ALA A 188 -12.48 -4.02 5.50
N ARG A 189 -12.77 -5.15 4.84
CA ARG A 189 -11.81 -5.90 4.02
C ARG A 189 -11.93 -5.55 2.54
N GLU A 190 -10.84 -5.08 1.92
CA GLU A 190 -10.81 -4.76 0.49
C GLU A 190 -11.25 -5.95 -0.39
N GLN A 191 -10.92 -7.18 0.01
CA GLN A 191 -11.32 -8.39 -0.71
C GLN A 191 -12.84 -8.51 -0.91
N VAL A 192 -13.64 -8.07 0.08
CA VAL A 192 -15.10 -8.13 0.01
C VAL A 192 -15.61 -7.11 -1.01
N LEU A 193 -15.07 -5.90 -1.00
CA LEU A 193 -15.36 -4.88 -2.01
C LEU A 193 -15.04 -5.41 -3.41
N ARG A 194 -13.83 -5.96 -3.59
CA ARG A 194 -13.36 -6.50 -4.86
C ARG A 194 -14.27 -7.61 -5.39
N ASN A 195 -14.69 -8.54 -4.54
CA ASN A 195 -15.58 -9.63 -4.93
C ASN A 195 -16.94 -9.11 -5.39
N ARG A 196 -17.51 -8.13 -4.68
CA ARG A 196 -18.79 -7.51 -5.05
C ARG A 196 -18.71 -6.74 -6.37
N ILE A 197 -17.61 -5.99 -6.59
CA ILE A 197 -17.35 -5.28 -7.86
C ILE A 197 -17.24 -6.27 -9.03
N LYS A 198 -16.51 -7.38 -8.83
CA LYS A 198 -16.36 -8.43 -9.85
C LYS A 198 -17.70 -9.09 -10.18
N ALA A 199 -18.47 -9.46 -9.15
CA ALA A 199 -19.80 -10.06 -9.33
C ALA A 199 -20.77 -9.14 -10.09
N ALA A 200 -20.65 -7.83 -9.90
CA ALA A 200 -21.44 -6.83 -10.61
C ALA A 200 -20.88 -6.45 -12.01
N GLY A 201 -19.81 -7.08 -12.48
CA GLY A 201 -19.23 -6.85 -13.81
C GLY A 201 -18.54 -5.51 -14.00
N PHE A 202 -18.21 -4.80 -12.90
CA PHE A 202 -17.54 -3.49 -12.96
C PHE A 202 -16.03 -3.56 -12.72
N TRP A 203 -15.46 -4.76 -12.52
CA TRP A 203 -14.02 -4.90 -12.30
C TRP A 203 -13.24 -4.66 -13.59
N MET A 204 -12.31 -3.69 -13.55
CA MET A 204 -11.44 -3.31 -14.66
C MET A 204 -10.09 -2.92 -14.07
N ARG A 205 -9.00 -3.38 -14.67
CA ARG A 205 -7.62 -3.07 -14.25
C ARG A 205 -6.85 -2.58 -15.47
#